data_AF-A0AAP9UNY5-F1
#
_entry.id   AF-A0AAP9UNY5-F1
#
_cell.length_a   1.000
_cell.length_b   1.000
_cell.length_c   1.000
_cell.angle_alpha   90.00
_cell.angle_beta   90.00
_cell.angle_gamma   90.00
#
_symmetry.space_group_name_H-M   'P 1'
#
loop_
_entity.id
_entity.type
_entity.pdbx_description
1 polymer ?
#
loop_
_entity_poly.entity_id
_entity_poly.type
_entity_poly.pdbx_seq_one_letter_code
_entity_poly.pdbx_strand_id
1 'polypeptide(L)'
;MNLNHFLKSDREKAQRLYGSMQYMVFDLLIPALENGDFVGCKEIAESIAQHSNDLKKMEHPEKVVQLNEIASEFFKRGIDVECVKPPTRRIH
;
A
#
# COMPACT_ATOMS: atom_id res chain seq x y z
N MET A 1 -7.07 -3.64 7.42
CA MET A 1 -6.37 -3.56 6.12
C MET A 1 -6.30 -4.96 5.50
N ASN A 2 -6.52 -5.11 4.18
CA ASN A 2 -6.39 -6.41 3.51
C ASN A 2 -4.97 -6.61 2.94
N LEU A 3 -4.17 -7.49 3.55
CA LEU A 3 -2.79 -7.74 3.11
C LEU A 3 -2.69 -8.43 1.74
N ASN A 4 -3.78 -9.02 1.23
CA ASN A 4 -3.80 -9.64 -0.10
C ASN A 4 -3.75 -8.61 -1.24
N HIS A 5 -3.97 -7.33 -0.92
CA HIS A 5 -3.81 -6.23 -1.86
C HIS A 5 -2.36 -5.73 -1.95
N PHE A 6 -1.43 -6.35 -1.23
CA PHE A 6 -0.02 -5.96 -1.21
C PHE A 6 0.84 -7.13 -1.70
N LEU A 7 1.89 -6.78 -2.46
CA LEU A 7 2.92 -7.74 -2.87
C LEU A 7 3.60 -8.33 -1.63
N LYS A 8 4.06 -9.59 -1.71
CA LYS A 8 4.73 -10.26 -0.58
C LYS A 8 5.93 -9.46 -0.05
N SER A 9 6.67 -8.78 -0.93
CA SER A 9 7.79 -7.89 -0.57
C SER A 9 7.35 -6.66 0.25
N ASP A 10 6.13 -6.18 0.04
CA ASP A 10 5.65 -4.92 0.61
C ASP A 10 4.79 -5.12 1.86
N ARG A 11 4.30 -6.35 2.10
CA ARG A 11 3.41 -6.67 3.24
C ARG A 11 3.98 -6.25 4.58
N GLU A 12 5.26 -6.53 4.84
CA GLU A 12 5.89 -6.16 6.11
C GLU A 12 5.94 -4.64 6.29
N LYS A 13 6.32 -3.91 5.24
CA LYS A 13 6.35 -2.45 5.23
C LYS A 13 4.95 -1.86 5.42
N ALA A 14 3.95 -2.40 4.72
CA ALA A 14 2.56 -1.99 4.86
C ALA A 14 2.03 -2.21 6.28
N GLN A 15 2.36 -3.35 6.88
CA GLN A 15 1.97 -3.66 8.26
C GLN A 15 2.64 -2.71 9.27
N ARG A 16 3.93 -2.39 9.09
CA ARG A 16 4.64 -1.41 9.93
C ARG A 16 4.03 -0.01 9.83
N LEU A 17 3.73 0.47 8.62
CA LEU A 17 3.09 1.76 8.41
C LEU A 17 1.70 1.81 9.04
N TYR A 18 0.91 0.74 8.88
CA TYR A 18 -0.40 0.65 9.50
C TYR A 18 -0.31 0.69 11.04
N GLY A 19 0.59 -0.08 11.65
CA GLY A 19 0.81 -0.04 13.09
C GLY A 19 1.30 1.33 13.57
N SER A 20 2.18 1.97 12.82
CA SER A 20 2.65 3.33 13.12
C SER A 20 1.53 4.36 13.10
N MET A 21 0.61 4.29 12.13
CA MET A 21 -0.57 5.15 12.11
C MET A 21 -1.51 4.88 13.29
N GLN A 22 -1.70 3.62 13.70
CA GLN A 22 -2.50 3.32 14.90
C GLN A 22 -1.90 4.00 16.13
N TYR A 23 -0.59 3.89 16.32
CA TYR A 23 0.12 4.59 17.39
C TYR A 23 -0.05 6.12 17.30
N MET A 24 0.16 6.71 16.12
CA MET A 24 -0.04 8.15 15.93
C MET A 24 -1.46 8.61 16.27
N VAL A 25 -2.48 7.81 15.95
CA VAL A 25 -3.88 8.16 16.25
C VAL A 25 -4.15 8.05 17.75
N PHE A 26 -3.89 6.88 18.34
CA PHE A 26 -4.35 6.59 19.70
C PHE A 26 -3.44 7.17 20.78
N ASP A 27 -2.13 7.14 20.55
CA ASP A 27 -1.14 7.50 21.57
C ASP A 27 -0.61 8.94 21.42
N LEU A 28 -0.80 9.58 20.25
CA LEU A 28 -0.32 10.95 20.02
C LEU A 28 -1.46 11.94 19.72
N LEU A 29 -2.30 11.67 18.71
CA LEU A 29 -3.29 12.64 18.23
C LEU A 29 -4.41 12.87 19.25
N ILE A 30 -4.95 11.80 19.84
CA ILE A 30 -5.99 11.90 20.86
C ILE A 30 -5.46 12.68 22.09
N PRO A 31 -4.30 12.33 22.68
CA PRO A 31 -3.73 13.11 23.77
C PRO A 31 -3.43 14.57 23.42
N ALA A 32 -2.90 14.85 22.21
CA ALA A 32 -2.66 16.22 21.77
C ALA A 32 -3.96 17.04 21.73
N LEU A 33 -5.05 16.42 21.25
CA LEU A 33 -6.37 17.05 21.21
C LEU A 33 -6.92 17.32 22.60
N GLU A 34 -6.80 16.36 23.53
CA GLU A 34 -7.24 16.49 24.92
C GLU A 34 -6.48 17.60 25.66
N ASN A 35 -5.20 17.77 25.36
CA ASN A 35 -4.34 18.80 25.95
C ASN A 35 -4.47 20.17 25.26
N GLY A 36 -5.28 20.29 24.20
CA GLY A 36 -5.41 21.51 23.41
C GLY A 36 -4.16 21.89 22.61
N ASP A 37 -3.26 20.93 22.35
CA ASP A 37 -2.07 21.13 21.52
C ASP A 37 -2.42 21.03 20.03
N PHE A 38 -2.97 22.12 19.49
CA PHE A 38 -3.39 22.19 18.09
C PHE A 38 -2.21 22.14 17.10
N VAL A 39 -1.01 22.54 17.51
CA VAL A 39 0.20 22.44 16.67
C VAL A 39 0.60 20.98 16.54
N GLY A 40 0.69 20.26 17.67
CA GLY A 40 0.93 18.82 17.69
C GLY A 40 -0.13 18.05 16.90
N CYS A 41 -1.42 18.38 17.06
CA CYS A 41 -2.48 17.75 16.27
C CYS A 41 -2.26 17.88 14.76
N LYS A 42 -1.85 19.08 14.30
CA LYS A 42 -1.61 19.33 12.88
C LYS A 42 -0.44 18.48 12.36
N GLU A 43 0.70 18.49 13.06
CA GLU A 43 1.90 17.74 12.66
C GLU A 43 1.66 16.23 12.63
N ILE A 44 0.92 15.71 13.60
CA ILE A 44 0.55 14.29 13.66
C ILE A 44 -0.40 13.94 12.52
N ALA A 45 -1.40 14.79 12.24
CA ALA A 45 -2.33 14.57 11.13
C ALA A 45 -1.63 14.58 9.76
N GLU A 46 -0.66 15.47 9.55
CA GLU A 46 0.18 15.50 8.34
C GLU A 46 0.99 14.21 8.19
N SER A 47 1.54 13.69 9.29
CA SER A 47 2.28 12.42 9.30
C SER A 47 1.39 11.22 8.96
N ILE A 48 0.18 11.16 9.54
CA ILE A 48 -0.83 10.13 9.21
C ILE A 48 -1.24 10.20 7.74
N ALA A 49 -1.43 11.42 7.20
CA ALA A 49 -1.76 11.61 5.79
C ALA A 49 -0.65 11.09 4.86
N GLN A 50 0.62 11.33 5.23
CA GLN A 50 1.77 10.81 4.49
C GLN A 50 1.80 9.27 4.49
N HIS A 51 1.64 8.64 5.65
CA HIS A 51 1.61 7.17 5.74
C HIS A 51 0.42 6.55 4.99
N SER A 52 -0.73 7.21 5.01
CA SER A 52 -1.92 6.79 4.25
C SER A 52 -1.65 6.84 2.74
N ASN A 53 -0.98 7.90 2.26
CA ASN A 53 -0.58 8.00 0.85
C ASN A 53 0.42 6.93 0.45
N ASP A 54 1.38 6.61 1.32
CA ASP A 54 2.36 5.57 1.03
C ASP A 54 1.71 4.19 0.95
N LEU A 55 0.79 3.87 1.85
CA LEU A 55 0.00 2.63 1.78
C LEU A 55 -0.83 2.56 0.50
N LYS A 56 -1.50 3.65 0.12
CA LYS A 56 -2.29 3.72 -1.11
C LYS A 56 -1.46 3.47 -2.37
N LYS A 57 -0.20 3.90 -2.40
CA LYS A 57 0.72 3.64 -3.52
C LYS A 57 1.15 2.17 -3.62
N MET A 58 1.22 1.47 -2.49
CA MET A 58 1.58 0.05 -2.41
C MET A 58 0.38 -0.88 -2.60
N GLU A 59 -0.84 -0.36 -2.45
CA GLU A 59 -2.07 -1.14 -2.61
C GLU A 59 -2.37 -1.40 -4.10
N HIS A 60 -2.60 -2.67 -4.42
CA HIS A 60 -2.97 -3.15 -5.73
C HIS A 60 -4.18 -4.09 -5.64
N PRO A 61 -5.05 -4.15 -6.66
CA PRO A 61 -6.11 -5.15 -6.70
C PRO A 61 -5.53 -6.56 -6.54
N GLU A 62 -6.21 -7.43 -5.80
CA GLU A 62 -5.72 -8.79 -5.51
C GLU A 62 -5.31 -9.57 -6.77
N LYS A 63 -6.06 -9.41 -7.86
CA LYS A 63 -5.73 -10.03 -9.17
C LYS A 63 -4.37 -9.59 -9.71
N VAL A 64 -3.98 -8.33 -9.50
CA VAL A 64 -2.68 -7.80 -9.92
C VAL A 64 -1.57 -8.39 -9.05
N VAL A 65 -1.81 -8.53 -7.75
CA VAL A 65 -0.87 -9.20 -6.83
C VAL A 65 -0.66 -10.66 -7.24
N GLN A 66 -1.75 -11.39 -7.52
CA GLN A 66 -1.67 -12.79 -7.98
C GLN A 66 -0.92 -12.92 -9.32
N LEU A 67 -1.17 -12.03 -10.29
CA LEU A 67 -0.44 -12.01 -11.56
C LEU A 67 1.05 -11.74 -11.36
N ASN A 68 1.42 -10.82 -10.46
CA ASN A 68 2.81 -10.54 -10.13
C ASN A 68 3.51 -11.76 -9.48
N GLU A 69 2.82 -12.48 -8.59
CA GLU A 69 3.34 -13.71 -7.99
C GLU A 69 3.59 -14.79 -9.06
N ILE A 70 2.63 -14.99 -9.97
CA ILE A 70 2.76 -15.94 -11.08
C ILE A 70 3.95 -15.56 -11.99
N ALA A 71 4.04 -14.29 -12.40
CA ALA A 71 5.14 -13.80 -13.23
C ALA A 71 6.51 -13.99 -12.56
N SER A 72 6.59 -13.76 -11.25
CA SER A 72 7.80 -13.98 -10.47
C SER A 72 8.24 -15.45 -10.45
N GLU A 73 7.30 -16.39 -10.39
CA GLU A 73 7.60 -17.83 -10.46
C GLU A 73 8.08 -18.26 -11.86
N PHE A 74 7.54 -17.68 -12.93
CA PHE A 74 8.06 -17.87 -14.29
C PHE A 74 9.50 -17.34 -14.42
N PHE A 75 9.75 -16.13 -13.91
CA PHE A 75 11.08 -15.52 -13.92
C PHE A 75 12.13 -16.37 -13.19
N LYS A 76 11.79 -16.92 -12.01
CA LYS A 76 12.67 -17.85 -11.27
C LYS A 76 13.05 -19.10 -12.07
N ARG A 77 12.23 -19.49 -13.05
CA ARG A 77 12.49 -20.62 -13.95
C ARG A 77 13.20 -20.20 -15.25
N GLY A 78 13.62 -18.94 -15.36
CA GLY A 78 14.27 -18.38 -16.54
C GLY A 78 13.30 -18.08 -17.69
N ILE A 79 11.99 -18.02 -17.42
CA ILE A 79 10.97 -17.70 -18.42
C ILE A 79 10.58 -16.24 -18.25
N ASP A 80 10.89 -15.42 -19.25
CA ASP A 80 10.46 -14.03 -19.29
C ASP A 80 9.00 -13.94 -19.75
N VAL A 81 8.24 -13.04 -19.12
CA VAL A 81 6.80 -12.88 -19.36
C VAL A 81 6.49 -11.41 -19.57
N GLU A 82 5.91 -11.10 -20.73
CA GLU A 82 5.50 -9.76 -21.10
C GLU A 82 3.98 -9.65 -21.28
N CYS A 83 3.46 -8.45 -21.03
CA CYS A 83 2.05 -8.16 -21.26
C CYS A 83 1.77 -8.02 -22.76
N VAL A 84 1.03 -8.96 -23.33
CA VAL A 84 0.61 -8.89 -24.74
C VAL A 84 -0.69 -8.09 -24.85
N LYS A 85 -0.71 -7.06 -25.71
CA LYS A 85 -1.96 -6.36 -26.04
C LYS A 85 -2.84 -7.27 -26.90
N PRO A 86 -4.15 -7.34 -26.65
CA PRO A 86 -5.05 -8.07 -27.54
C PRO A 86 -4.98 -7.45 -28.95
N PRO A 87 -5.08 -8.26 -30.02
CA PRO A 87 -5.08 -7.75 -31.37
C PRO A 87 -6.21 -6.74 -31.53
N THR A 88 -5.89 -5.56 -32.07
CA THR A 88 -6.88 -4.53 -32.38
C THR A 88 -7.83 -5.13 -33.42
N ARG A 89 -9.03 -5.56 -33.01
CA ARG A 89 -10.05 -5.98 -33.96
C ARG A 89 -10.38 -4.77 -34.83
N ARG A 90 -9.86 -4.74 -36.06
CA ARG A 90 -10.37 -3.84 -37.10
C ARG A 90 -11.79 -4.32 -37.39
N ILE A 91 -12.75 -3.58 -36.85
CA ILE A 91 -14.15 -3.72 -37.26
C ILE A 91 -14.19 -3.14 -38.68
N HIS A 92 -14.34 -4.01 -39.66
CA HIS A 92 -14.58 -3.64 -41.06
C HIS A 92 -16.07 -3.44 -41.29
#